data_AF-A0A6N7JR00-F1
#
_entry.id   AF-A0A6N7JR00-F1
#
_cell.length_a   1.000
_cell.length_b   1.000
_cell.length_c   1.000
_cell.angle_alpha   90.00
_cell.angle_beta   90.00
_cell.angle_gamma   90.00
#
_symmetry.space_group_name_H-M   'P 1'
#
loop_
_entity.id
_entity.type
_entity.pdbx_description
1 polymer ?
#
loop_
_entity_poly.entity_id
_entity_poly.type
_entity_poly.pdbx_seq_one_letter_code
_entity_poly.pdbx_strand_id
1 'polypeptide(L)'
;MLKISERLRGEVNLPAINELRYAGRRIADALAIMSDEAAGAVGEEQARTFLKEAHLFCMRAEHDCVDAIALYVHQITKEYDRLYDRDLLNESCPSLRGYFQRKRMIDELIVSSRENREARDETYQIIIRDHLEELVNLATELDEAKDRLQTGSSKRLKLYQDMEARAAKAEREARIGLIVGAIGTLVGIAGFIVGLIPLLG
;
A
#
# COMPACT_ATOMS: atom_id res chain seq x y z
N MET A 1 -14.51 12.96 7.48
CA MET A 1 -13.85 11.65 7.70
C MET A 1 -14.58 10.47 7.07
N LEU A 2 -15.82 10.15 7.47
CA LEU A 2 -16.55 8.96 6.96
C LEU A 2 -16.51 8.82 5.43
N LYS A 3 -16.89 9.86 4.69
CA LYS A 3 -16.91 9.82 3.22
C LYS A 3 -15.53 9.61 2.58
N ILE A 4 -14.47 10.12 3.21
CA ILE A 4 -13.10 9.92 2.74
C ILE A 4 -12.73 8.43 2.89
N SER A 5 -12.99 7.85 4.07
CA SER A 5 -12.75 6.44 4.36
C SER A 5 -13.50 5.53 3.37
N GLU A 6 -14.78 5.79 3.14
CA GLU A 6 -15.62 5.00 2.22
C GLU A 6 -15.14 5.11 0.77
N ARG A 7 -14.80 6.32 0.31
CA ARG A 7 -14.32 6.55 -1.06
C ARG A 7 -13.00 5.83 -1.33
N LEU A 8 -12.06 5.88 -0.38
CA LEU A 8 -10.76 5.22 -0.54
C LEU A 8 -10.89 3.70 -0.58
N ARG A 9 -11.73 3.13 0.29
CA ARG A 9 -11.86 1.67 0.43
C ARG A 9 -12.86 1.05 -0.54
N GLY A 10 -13.78 1.84 -1.10
CA GLY A 10 -14.90 1.33 -1.89
C GLY A 10 -15.96 0.58 -1.08
N GLU A 11 -15.94 0.70 0.25
CA GLU A 11 -16.86 0.01 1.16
C GLU A 11 -17.29 0.89 2.34
N VAL A 12 -18.41 0.50 2.95
CA VAL A 12 -19.02 1.23 4.06
C VAL A 12 -18.23 1.01 5.37
N ASN A 13 -17.94 2.08 6.11
CA ASN A 13 -17.32 1.97 7.44
C ASN A 13 -18.38 1.69 8.53
N LEU A 14 -18.79 0.42 8.63
CA LEU A 14 -19.84 -0.02 9.57
C LEU A 14 -19.57 0.35 11.04
N PRO A 15 -18.35 0.22 11.60
CA PRO A 15 -18.04 0.71 12.94
C PRO A 15 -18.40 2.18 13.15
N ALA A 16 -17.90 3.08 12.29
CA ALA A 16 -18.18 4.50 12.39
C ALA A 16 -19.68 4.83 12.26
N ILE A 17 -20.41 4.13 11.38
CA ILE A 17 -21.86 4.31 11.24
C ILE A 17 -22.60 3.89 12.51
N ASN A 18 -22.20 2.79 13.15
CA ASN A 18 -22.80 2.33 14.39
C ASN A 18 -22.60 3.36 15.51
N GLU A 19 -21.39 3.90 15.64
CA GLU A 19 -21.10 4.97 16.60
C GLU A 19 -21.97 6.21 16.33
N LEU A 20 -22.09 6.67 15.07
CA LEU A 20 -22.96 7.79 14.71
C LEU A 20 -24.45 7.52 14.99
N ARG A 21 -24.90 6.28 14.83
CA ARG A 21 -26.28 5.88 15.19
C ARG A 21 -26.51 5.98 16.69
N TYR A 22 -25.54 5.59 17.51
CA TYR A 22 -25.61 5.78 18.97
C TYR A 22 -25.58 7.26 19.35
N ALA A 23 -24.74 8.07 18.68
CA ALA A 23 -24.73 9.52 18.86
C ALA A 23 -26.11 10.13 18.58
N GLY A 24 -26.73 9.78 17.44
CA GLY A 24 -28.06 10.24 17.07
C GLY A 24 -29.14 9.88 18.09
N ARG A 25 -29.08 8.66 18.66
CA ARG A 25 -30.00 8.25 19.73
C ARG A 25 -29.84 9.14 20.97
N ARG A 26 -28.60 9.40 21.40
CA ARG A 26 -28.35 10.26 22.56
C ARG A 26 -28.79 11.70 22.35
N ILE A 27 -28.63 12.22 21.13
CA ILE A 27 -29.16 13.54 20.76
C ILE A 27 -30.70 13.54 20.86
N ALA A 28 -31.37 12.51 20.36
CA ALA A 28 -32.83 12.40 20.47
C ALA A 28 -33.29 12.30 21.94
N ASP A 29 -32.61 11.51 22.76
CA ASP A 29 -32.89 11.40 24.19
C ASP A 29 -32.72 12.76 24.91
N ALA A 30 -31.66 13.51 24.59
CA ALA A 30 -31.42 14.84 25.13
C ALA A 30 -32.51 15.85 24.71
N LEU A 31 -32.88 15.86 23.42
CA LEU A 31 -33.91 16.74 22.89
C LEU A 31 -35.28 16.46 23.51
N ALA A 32 -35.62 15.19 23.72
CA ALA A 32 -36.87 14.81 24.38
C ALA A 32 -36.96 15.40 25.80
N ILE A 33 -35.87 15.31 26.57
CA ILE A 33 -35.81 15.90 27.92
C ILE A 33 -35.88 17.43 27.86
N MET A 34 -35.15 18.06 26.94
CA MET A 34 -35.16 19.52 26.79
C MET A 34 -36.52 20.07 26.31
N SER A 35 -37.33 19.24 25.63
CA SER A 35 -38.69 19.61 25.21
C SER A 35 -39.76 19.43 26.28
N ASP A 36 -39.42 18.76 27.39
CA ASP A 36 -40.33 18.57 28.52
C ASP A 36 -40.16 19.71 29.54
N GLU A 37 -41.11 20.65 29.55
CA GLU A 37 -41.12 21.80 30.45
C GLU A 37 -41.15 21.39 31.94
N ALA A 38 -41.56 20.16 32.26
CA ALA A 38 -41.60 19.64 33.64
C ALA A 38 -40.26 19.05 34.11
N ALA A 39 -39.27 18.87 33.23
CA ALA A 39 -38.04 18.15 33.56
C ALA A 39 -37.13 18.91 34.57
N GLY A 40 -37.24 20.24 34.62
CA GLY A 40 -36.49 21.10 35.54
C GLY A 40 -34.97 20.91 35.49
N ALA A 41 -34.28 21.32 36.55
CA ALA A 41 -32.80 21.31 36.60
C ALA A 41 -32.18 19.91 36.51
N VAL A 42 -32.87 18.88 37.02
CA VAL A 42 -32.38 17.49 36.96
C VAL A 42 -32.43 16.96 35.53
N GLY A 43 -33.51 17.27 34.80
CA GLY A 43 -33.62 16.94 33.38
C GLY A 43 -32.55 17.63 32.53
N GLU A 44 -32.29 18.92 32.78
CA GLU A 44 -31.24 19.64 32.06
C GLU A 44 -29.86 19.00 32.22
N GLU A 45 -29.48 18.57 33.44
CA GLU A 45 -28.19 17.91 33.66
C GLU A 45 -28.12 16.53 32.97
N GLN A 46 -29.24 15.79 32.97
CA GLN A 46 -29.32 14.53 32.25
C GLN A 46 -29.20 14.73 30.72
N ALA A 47 -29.85 15.75 30.16
CA ALA A 47 -29.71 16.12 28.76
C ALA A 47 -28.24 16.47 28.42
N ARG A 48 -27.55 17.22 29.29
CA ARG A 48 -26.11 17.51 29.12
C ARG A 48 -25.26 16.25 29.12
N THR A 49 -25.60 15.26 29.96
CA THR A 49 -24.90 13.97 29.98
C THR A 49 -25.08 13.22 28.65
N PHE A 50 -26.30 13.17 28.11
CA PHE A 50 -26.53 12.55 26.81
C PHE A 50 -25.80 13.27 25.67
N LEU A 51 -25.74 14.61 25.68
CA LEU A 51 -24.96 15.35 24.69
C LEU A 51 -23.45 15.07 24.80
N LYS A 52 -22.90 14.95 26.02
CA LYS A 52 -21.51 14.52 26.22
C LYS A 52 -21.28 13.11 25.66
N GLU A 53 -22.19 12.17 25.90
CA GLU A 53 -22.10 10.82 25.33
C GLU A 53 -22.18 10.84 23.80
N ALA A 54 -23.07 11.63 23.21
CA ALA A 54 -23.16 11.79 21.76
C ALA A 54 -21.85 12.30 21.15
N HIS A 55 -21.22 13.27 21.80
CA HIS A 55 -19.92 13.78 21.39
C HIS A 55 -18.84 12.69 21.43
N LEU A 56 -18.79 11.88 22.51
CA LEU A 56 -17.87 10.75 22.60
C LEU A 56 -18.07 9.73 21.47
N PHE A 57 -19.32 9.43 21.10
CA PHE A 57 -19.64 8.56 19.97
C PHE A 57 -19.17 9.15 18.63
N CYS A 58 -19.34 10.46 18.42
CA CYS A 58 -18.82 11.14 17.22
C CYS A 58 -17.29 11.04 17.11
N MET A 59 -16.56 11.25 18.22
CA MET A 59 -15.09 11.10 18.24
C MET A 59 -14.66 9.66 17.95
N ARG A 60 -15.34 8.66 18.51
CA ARG A 60 -15.07 7.25 18.20
C ARG A 60 -15.30 6.92 16.73
N ALA A 61 -16.37 7.44 16.14
CA ALA A 61 -16.64 7.29 14.71
C ALA A 61 -15.51 7.87 13.85
N GLU A 62 -14.93 8.99 14.27
CA GLU A 62 -13.77 9.59 13.61
C GLU A 62 -12.52 8.71 13.75
N HIS A 63 -12.24 8.19 14.95
CA HIS A 63 -11.13 7.25 15.17
C HIS A 63 -11.26 6.00 14.30
N ASP A 64 -12.45 5.40 14.23
CA ASP A 64 -12.73 4.24 13.38
C ASP A 64 -12.50 4.55 11.88
N CYS A 65 -12.73 5.79 11.45
CA CYS A 65 -12.42 6.22 10.10
C CYS A 65 -10.92 6.33 9.85
N VAL A 66 -10.16 6.90 10.80
CA VAL A 66 -8.70 7.01 10.71
C VAL A 66 -8.05 5.64 10.67
N ASP A 67 -8.43 4.74 11.58
CA ASP A 67 -7.92 3.38 11.65
C ASP A 67 -8.18 2.61 10.35
N ALA A 68 -9.40 2.73 9.81
CA ALA A 68 -9.76 2.11 8.54
C ALA A 68 -8.93 2.64 7.35
N ILE A 69 -8.68 3.95 7.30
CA ILE A 69 -7.85 4.56 6.24
C ILE A 69 -6.41 4.07 6.37
N ALA A 70 -5.82 4.14 7.57
CA ALA A 70 -4.45 3.71 7.81
C ALA A 70 -4.24 2.22 7.48
N LEU A 71 -5.18 1.36 7.89
CA LEU A 71 -5.16 -0.06 7.58
C LEU A 71 -5.26 -0.33 6.07
N TYR A 72 -6.17 0.36 5.38
CA TYR A 72 -6.33 0.23 3.93
C TYR A 72 -5.04 0.61 3.19
N VAL A 73 -4.47 1.78 3.48
CA VAL A 73 -3.21 2.22 2.87
C VAL A 73 -2.08 1.21 3.14
N HIS A 74 -2.02 0.65 4.35
CA HIS A 74 -1.05 -0.39 4.65
C HIS A 74 -1.26 -1.67 3.81
N GLN A 75 -2.50 -2.11 3.65
CA GLN A 75 -2.81 -3.31 2.89
C GLN A 75 -2.45 -3.14 1.40
N ILE A 76 -2.86 -2.04 0.78
CA ILE A 76 -2.59 -1.80 -0.64
C ILE A 76 -1.09 -1.60 -0.90
N THR A 77 -0.37 -0.90 -0.01
CA THR A 77 1.09 -0.71 -0.17
C THR A 77 1.83 -2.04 -0.07
N LYS A 78 1.42 -2.92 0.84
CA LYS A 78 1.97 -4.27 0.99
C LYS A 78 1.64 -5.17 -0.20
N GLU A 79 0.44 -5.05 -0.76
CA GLU A 79 0.05 -5.77 -1.97
C GLU A 79 0.90 -5.34 -3.15
N TYR A 80 1.07 -4.03 -3.34
CA TYR A 80 1.85 -3.48 -4.45
C TYR A 80 3.34 -3.82 -4.33
N ASP A 81 3.95 -3.74 -3.14
CA ASP A 81 5.35 -4.16 -2.88
C ASP A 81 5.59 -5.66 -3.16
N ARG A 82 4.53 -6.49 -3.13
CA ARG A 82 4.61 -7.91 -3.54
C ARG A 82 4.46 -8.11 -5.04
N LEU A 83 3.64 -7.30 -5.70
CA LEU A 83 3.27 -7.48 -7.11
C LEU A 83 4.25 -6.81 -8.07
N TYR A 84 4.92 -5.74 -7.63
CA TYR A 84 5.71 -4.88 -8.50
C TYR A 84 7.13 -4.69 -7.97
N ASP A 85 8.06 -4.54 -8.91
CA ASP A 85 9.43 -4.18 -8.60
C ASP A 85 9.51 -2.80 -7.90
N ARG A 86 10.42 -2.69 -6.93
CA ARG A 86 10.53 -1.49 -6.09
C ARG A 86 10.92 -0.25 -6.88
N ASP A 87 11.75 -0.37 -7.91
CA ASP A 87 12.12 0.77 -8.75
C ASP A 87 10.92 1.25 -9.56
N LEU A 88 10.15 0.31 -10.13
CA LEU A 88 8.93 0.62 -10.86
C LEU A 88 7.87 1.30 -9.96
N LEU A 89 7.74 0.83 -8.72
CA LEU A 89 6.86 1.46 -7.72
C LEU A 89 7.31 2.89 -7.39
N ASN A 90 8.59 3.09 -7.12
CA ASN A 90 9.15 4.40 -6.80
C ASN A 90 9.11 5.39 -7.97
N GLU A 91 9.18 4.90 -9.21
CA GLU A 91 8.99 5.69 -10.44
C GLU A 91 7.52 6.09 -10.62
N SER A 92 6.59 5.18 -10.34
CA SER A 92 5.17 5.36 -10.63
C SER A 92 4.39 6.05 -9.51
N CYS A 93 4.88 5.95 -8.28
CA CYS A 93 4.31 6.52 -7.06
C CYS A 93 5.43 7.10 -6.15
N PRO A 94 5.96 8.30 -6.49
CA PRO A 94 6.95 8.99 -5.66
C PRO A 94 6.59 9.14 -4.18
N SER A 95 5.31 9.31 -3.81
CA SER A 95 4.92 9.50 -2.39
C SER A 95 5.13 8.24 -1.54
N LEU A 96 5.35 7.09 -2.17
CA LEU A 96 5.75 5.85 -1.48
C LEU A 96 7.14 6.01 -0.83
N ARG A 97 8.00 6.91 -1.35
CA ARG A 97 9.27 7.25 -0.71
C ARG A 97 9.00 7.90 0.65
N GLY A 98 9.59 7.33 1.68
CA GLY A 98 9.41 7.77 3.07
C GLY A 98 8.08 7.35 3.71
N TYR A 99 7.14 6.74 2.97
CA TYR A 99 5.89 6.24 3.55
C TYR A 99 6.15 5.25 4.68
N PHE A 100 7.09 4.31 4.51
CA PHE A 100 7.36 3.30 5.56
C PHE A 100 7.86 3.89 6.88
N GLN A 101 8.56 5.03 6.84
CA GLN A 101 8.96 5.74 8.04
C GLN A 101 7.74 6.38 8.72
N ARG A 102 6.90 7.06 7.93
CA ARG A 102 5.67 7.69 8.45
C ARG A 102 4.67 6.67 8.97
N LYS A 103 4.52 5.54 8.27
CA LYS A 103 3.71 4.41 8.72
C LYS A 103 4.13 3.98 10.13
N ARG A 104 5.43 3.83 10.38
CA ARG A 104 5.92 3.45 11.72
C ARG A 104 5.48 4.47 12.78
N MET A 105 5.60 5.77 12.48
CA MET A 105 5.15 6.82 13.39
C MET A 105 3.64 6.74 13.65
N ILE A 106 2.82 6.53 12.61
CA ILE A 106 1.37 6.39 12.74
C ILE A 106 1.02 5.14 13.56
N ASP A 107 1.67 4.01 13.31
CA ASP A 107 1.47 2.78 14.09
C ASP A 107 1.82 3.00 15.57
N GLU A 108 2.93 3.68 15.86
CA GLU A 108 3.35 4.01 17.23
C GLU A 108 2.34 4.93 17.93
N LEU A 109 1.79 5.93 17.23
CA LEU A 109 0.71 6.78 17.73
C LEU A 109 -0.56 5.96 18.02
N ILE A 110 -0.99 5.09 17.09
CA ILE A 110 -2.17 4.24 17.29
C ILE A 110 -1.97 3.29 18.48
N VAL A 111 -0.80 2.65 18.59
CA VAL A 111 -0.49 1.72 19.70
C VAL A 111 -0.47 2.46 21.03
N SER A 112 0.24 3.60 21.14
CA SER A 112 0.30 4.39 22.36
C SER A 112 -1.08 4.90 22.80
N SER A 113 -1.95 5.25 21.84
CA SER A 113 -3.33 5.66 22.11
C SER A 113 -4.19 4.57 22.77
N ARG A 114 -3.82 3.29 22.60
CA ARG A 114 -4.51 2.14 23.21
C ARG A 114 -4.09 1.93 24.67
N GLU A 115 -2.87 2.33 25.00
CA GLU A 115 -2.31 2.25 26.36
C GLU A 115 -2.74 3.44 27.21
N ASN A 116 -2.89 4.63 26.61
CA ASN A 116 -3.34 5.84 27.28
C ASN A 116 -4.70 6.32 26.75
N ARG A 117 -5.78 5.85 27.39
CA ARG A 117 -7.16 6.19 27.00
C ARG A 117 -7.49 7.68 27.17
N GLU A 118 -6.82 8.37 28.08
CA GLU A 118 -7.08 9.79 28.37
C GLU A 118 -6.48 10.69 27.27
N ALA A 119 -5.31 10.34 26.76
CA ALA A 119 -4.64 11.07 25.67
C ALA A 119 -5.05 10.60 24.26
N ARG A 120 -5.99 9.64 24.17
CA ARG A 120 -6.37 9.02 22.89
C ARG A 120 -6.89 10.03 21.89
N ASP A 121 -7.79 10.91 22.29
CA ASP A 121 -8.37 11.91 21.38
C ASP A 121 -7.29 12.84 20.82
N GLU A 122 -6.43 13.40 21.67
CA GLU A 122 -5.30 14.23 21.24
C GLU A 122 -4.38 13.49 20.26
N THR A 123 -4.12 12.20 20.50
CA THR A 123 -3.32 11.38 19.59
C THR A 123 -3.96 11.24 18.21
N TYR A 124 -5.28 11.01 18.13
CA TYR A 124 -5.96 10.94 16.84
C TYR A 124 -6.04 12.30 16.15
N GLN A 125 -6.19 13.40 16.91
CA GLN A 125 -6.13 14.75 16.33
C GLN A 125 -4.76 15.04 15.71
N ILE A 126 -3.67 14.54 16.31
CA ILE A 126 -2.32 14.60 15.70
C ILE A 126 -2.29 13.81 14.39
N ILE A 127 -2.80 12.58 14.36
CA ILE A 127 -2.83 11.76 13.12
C ILE A 127 -3.66 12.46 12.03
N ILE A 128 -4.81 13.02 12.38
CA ILE A 128 -5.70 13.72 11.45
C ILE A 128 -5.00 14.96 10.87
N ARG A 129 -4.40 15.77 11.73
CA ARG A 129 -3.75 17.02 11.32
C ARG A 129 -2.48 16.78 10.50
N ASP A 130 -1.64 15.84 10.93
CA ASP A 130 -0.25 15.77 10.46
C ASP A 130 -0.01 14.65 9.44
N HIS A 131 -0.90 13.66 9.35
CA HIS A 131 -0.65 12.43 8.57
C HIS A 131 -1.78 12.01 7.63
N LEU A 132 -3.01 12.42 7.89
CA LEU A 132 -4.16 11.93 7.13
C LEU A 132 -4.10 12.31 5.65
N GLU A 133 -3.79 13.56 5.34
CA GLU A 133 -3.73 14.03 3.95
C GLU A 133 -2.72 13.20 3.14
N GLU A 134 -1.58 12.89 3.72
CA GLU A 134 -0.55 12.09 3.08
C GLU A 134 -1.00 10.64 2.83
N LEU A 135 -1.73 10.03 3.77
CA LEU A 135 -2.31 8.70 3.58
C LEU A 135 -3.31 8.71 2.41
N VAL A 136 -4.18 9.72 2.36
CA VAL A 136 -5.18 9.89 1.30
C VAL A 136 -4.50 10.07 -0.06
N ASN A 137 -3.48 10.93 -0.12
CA ASN A 137 -2.72 11.20 -1.34
C ASN A 137 -2.00 9.94 -1.83
N LEU A 138 -1.35 9.20 -0.93
CA LEU A 138 -0.67 7.95 -1.29
C LEU A 138 -1.65 6.91 -1.84
N ALA A 139 -2.80 6.72 -1.18
CA ALA A 139 -3.81 5.78 -1.65
C ALA A 139 -4.36 6.16 -3.03
N THR A 140 -4.61 7.44 -3.25
CA THR A 140 -5.07 7.97 -4.55
C THR A 140 -4.01 7.77 -5.63
N GLU A 141 -2.75 8.09 -5.34
CA GLU A 141 -1.65 7.94 -6.28
C GLU A 141 -1.39 6.47 -6.65
N LEU A 142 -1.50 5.54 -5.70
CA LEU A 142 -1.39 4.11 -5.95
C LEU A 142 -2.51 3.57 -6.85
N ASP A 143 -3.73 4.08 -6.68
CA ASP A 143 -4.86 3.72 -7.54
C ASP A 143 -4.65 4.26 -8.96
N GLU A 144 -4.27 5.53 -9.10
CA GLU A 144 -3.95 6.15 -10.39
C GLU A 144 -2.73 5.54 -11.09
N ALA A 145 -1.77 5.02 -10.31
CA ALA A 145 -0.57 4.37 -10.83
C ALA A 145 -0.83 2.93 -11.30
N LYS A 146 -1.98 2.33 -10.97
CA LYS A 146 -2.26 0.91 -11.22
C LYS A 146 -2.02 0.50 -12.67
N ASP A 147 -2.59 1.24 -13.63
CA ASP A 147 -2.45 0.92 -15.06
C ASP A 147 -1.01 1.08 -15.55
N ARG A 148 -0.29 2.08 -15.03
CA ARG A 148 1.14 2.30 -15.35
C ARG A 148 2.00 1.16 -14.81
N LEU A 149 1.73 0.70 -13.59
CA LEU A 149 2.43 -0.41 -12.94
C LEU A 149 2.19 -1.73 -13.68
N GLN A 150 0.95 -2.03 -14.06
CA GLN A 150 0.62 -3.23 -14.84
C GLN A 150 1.31 -3.25 -16.20
N THR A 151 1.27 -2.11 -16.90
CA THR A 151 1.92 -1.95 -18.21
C THR A 151 3.44 -2.03 -18.08
N GLY A 152 4.02 -1.36 -17.08
CA GLY A 152 5.46 -1.33 -16.81
C GLY A 152 6.00 -2.70 -16.44
N SER A 153 5.30 -3.43 -15.56
CA SER A 153 5.67 -4.79 -15.15
C SER A 153 5.68 -5.75 -16.35
N SER A 154 4.64 -5.69 -17.19
CA SER A 154 4.55 -6.50 -18.42
C SER A 154 5.68 -6.19 -19.41
N LYS A 155 6.07 -4.91 -19.56
CA LYS A 155 7.19 -4.49 -20.42
C LYS A 155 8.53 -4.99 -19.88
N ARG A 156 8.78 -4.84 -18.58
CA ARG A 156 10.03 -5.31 -17.94
C ARG A 156 10.14 -6.83 -18.04
N LEU A 157 9.06 -7.57 -17.81
CA LEU A 157 9.04 -9.04 -17.97
C LEU A 157 9.42 -9.47 -19.39
N LYS A 158 8.83 -8.84 -20.42
CA LYS A 158 9.19 -9.11 -21.82
C LYS A 158 10.66 -8.79 -22.11
N LEU A 159 11.19 -7.69 -21.57
CA LEU A 159 12.59 -7.32 -21.74
C LEU A 159 13.53 -8.38 -21.12
N TYR A 160 13.22 -8.90 -19.93
CA TYR A 160 13.99 -9.97 -19.31
C TYR A 160 13.96 -11.26 -20.13
N GLN A 161 12.78 -11.66 -20.63
CA GLN A 161 12.64 -12.83 -21.49
C GLN A 161 13.44 -12.69 -22.81
N ASP A 162 13.42 -11.50 -23.41
CA ASP A 162 14.19 -11.21 -24.63
C ASP A 162 15.70 -11.23 -24.35
N MET A 163 16.14 -10.71 -23.20
CA MET A 163 17.55 -10.75 -22.78
C MET A 163 18.02 -12.18 -22.54
N GLU A 164 17.23 -13.01 -21.85
CA GLU A 164 17.53 -14.43 -21.65
C GLU A 164 17.57 -15.21 -22.97
N ALA A 165 16.62 -14.96 -23.88
CA ALA A 165 16.60 -15.58 -25.20
C ALA A 165 17.85 -15.21 -26.02
N ARG A 166 18.29 -13.95 -25.95
CA ARG A 166 19.54 -13.49 -26.61
C ARG A 166 20.77 -14.11 -25.99
N ALA A 167 20.85 -14.21 -24.66
CA ALA A 167 21.95 -14.86 -23.96
C ALA A 167 22.04 -16.35 -24.32
N ALA A 168 20.91 -17.06 -24.32
CA ALA A 168 20.85 -18.47 -24.71
C ALA A 168 21.25 -18.67 -26.18
N LYS A 169 20.83 -17.77 -27.08
CA LYS A 169 21.25 -17.79 -28.49
C LYS A 169 22.76 -17.58 -28.63
N ALA A 170 23.33 -16.59 -27.92
CA ALA A 170 24.75 -16.31 -27.94
C ALA A 170 25.58 -17.50 -27.41
N GLU A 171 25.13 -18.17 -26.34
CA GLU A 171 25.77 -19.38 -25.83
C GLU A 171 25.76 -20.52 -26.87
N ARG A 172 24.62 -20.71 -27.55
CA ARG A 172 24.49 -21.72 -28.61
C ARG A 172 25.44 -21.44 -29.78
N GLU A 173 25.53 -20.19 -30.22
CA GLU A 173 26.43 -19.78 -31.30
C GLU A 173 27.89 -19.96 -30.91
N ALA A 174 28.28 -19.60 -29.69
CA ALA A 174 29.63 -19.83 -29.17
C ALA A 174 29.99 -21.33 -29.15
N ARG A 175 29.05 -22.18 -28.72
CA ARG A 175 29.25 -23.64 -28.69
C ARG A 175 29.42 -24.24 -30.09
N ILE A 176 28.62 -23.79 -31.06
CA ILE A 176 28.75 -24.20 -32.46
C ILE A 176 30.11 -23.74 -33.01
N GLY A 177 30.50 -22.50 -32.75
CA GLY A 177 31.81 -21.96 -33.18
C GLY A 177 32.98 -22.79 -32.64
N LEU A 178 32.90 -23.23 -31.38
CA LEU A 178 33.92 -24.08 -30.76
C LEU A 178 34.00 -25.46 -31.41
N ILE A 179 32.86 -26.07 -31.73
CA ILE A 179 32.79 -27.36 -32.45
C ILE A 179 33.37 -27.23 -33.86
N VAL A 180 32.97 -26.20 -34.62
CA VAL A 180 33.45 -25.94 -35.98
C VAL A 180 34.96 -25.68 -35.97
N GLY A 181 35.44 -24.89 -35.00
CA GLY A 181 36.87 -24.65 -34.79
C GLY A 181 37.66 -25.93 -34.54
N ALA A 182 37.18 -26.79 -33.65
CA ALA A 182 37.81 -28.08 -33.35
C ALA A 182 37.89 -29.00 -34.59
N ILE A 183 36.80 -29.09 -35.37
CA ILE A 183 36.80 -29.84 -36.64
C ILE A 183 37.83 -29.27 -37.61
N GLY A 184 37.88 -27.94 -37.76
CA GLY A 184 38.85 -27.27 -38.62
C GLY A 184 40.31 -27.56 -38.22
N THR A 185 40.61 -27.56 -36.92
CA THR A 185 41.94 -27.92 -36.41
C THR A 185 42.30 -29.37 -36.73
N LEU A 186 41.37 -30.32 -36.54
CA LEU A 186 41.60 -31.73 -36.86
C LEU A 186 41.87 -31.95 -38.35
N VAL A 187 41.09 -31.32 -39.22
CA VAL A 187 41.30 -31.37 -40.68
C VAL A 187 42.66 -30.77 -41.06
N GLY A 188 43.04 -29.64 -40.47
CA GLY A 188 44.35 -29.01 -40.68
C GLY A 188 45.52 -29.90 -40.29
N ILE A 189 45.44 -30.55 -39.12
CA ILE A 189 46.45 -31.52 -38.65
C ILE A 189 46.55 -32.70 -39.62
N ALA A 190 45.41 -33.28 -40.03
CA ALA A 190 45.40 -34.39 -40.99
C ALA A 190 46.03 -34.00 -42.33
N GLY A 191 45.69 -32.82 -42.87
CA GLY A 191 46.28 -32.30 -44.09
C GLY A 191 47.78 -32.08 -43.99
N PHE A 192 48.26 -31.57 -42.85
CA PHE A 192 49.69 -31.39 -42.59
C PHE A 192 50.45 -32.73 -42.54
N ILE A 193 49.89 -33.74 -41.86
CA ILE A 193 50.47 -35.10 -41.81
C ILE A 193 50.56 -35.69 -43.22
N VAL A 194 49.48 -35.61 -44.01
CA VAL A 194 49.47 -36.12 -45.39
C VAL A 194 50.50 -35.40 -46.27
N GLY A 195 50.64 -34.09 -46.12
CA GLY A 195 51.63 -33.28 -46.86
C GLY A 195 53.09 -33.57 -46.52
N LEU A 196 53.38 -34.15 -45.35
CA LEU A 196 54.73 -34.55 -44.95
C LEU A 196 55.17 -35.90 -45.53
N ILE A 197 54.23 -36.78 -45.90
CA ILE A 197 54.51 -38.12 -46.42
C ILE A 197 55.47 -38.10 -47.63
N PRO A 198 55.31 -37.22 -48.64
CA PRO A 198 56.20 -37.17 -49.80
C PRO A 198 57.61 -36.63 -49.52
N LEU A 199 57.83 -35.98 -48.36
CA LEU A 199 59.13 -35.43 -47.97
C LEU A 199 60.01 -36.44 -47.21
N LEU A 200 59.44 -37.59 -46.84
CA LEU A 200 60.09 -38.63 -46.05
C LEU A 200 60.51 -39.87 -46.87
N GLY A 201 60.27 -39.88 -48.18
CA GLY A 201 60.66 -40.95 -49.11
C GLY A 201 61.47 -40.40 -50.28
#